data_AF-A0A452RWV0-F1
#
_entry.id   AF-A0A452RWV0-F1
#
_cell.length_a   1.000
_cell.length_b   1.000
_cell.length_c   1.000
_cell.angle_alpha   90.00
_cell.angle_beta   90.00
_cell.angle_gamma   90.00
#
_symmetry.space_group_name_H-M   'P 1'
#
loop_
_entity.id
_entity.type
_entity.pdbx_description
1 polymer ?
#
loop_
_entity_poly.entity_id
_entity_poly.type
_entity_poly.pdbx_seq_one_letter_code
_entity_poly.pdbx_strand_id
1 'polypeptide(L)'
;AGRHRDVARVLLRFFESNVAFTDACSVPISEIITVEEADTHGKHHSSGKWQKMEKPFAFTVHCVQRARRHRWKWAQVTFCCAEEPLCHLWLHTLQELLGKLASRPKHLLVFINPFGGKGHGKRIYERKVAPLFTLASITTEVIVTERANQAKESLYEINIDKYDGIVCVGGDGMFSEVLHGLIGRTQRNAGVDQNQPRAALVPSPVRIGIIPAGSTDCVCFSTVGTNDAETSALHIIVGDSLPMDVSSVHHNSTLLRYSVSLLGYGFYGDIIKDSERKRWMGLIRYDFSGVKTFFSHHCYEGTVSFLPARHTVGSPRDRKPCRAGCFVCRQSKQQLEEEQKKSLYGLENTEEVEEWKVVCGKFLAINATNMSCACPRSPRGLSPAAHLGDGSSDLILIRKCSRFNFLRFLVRHTNQYDQFDFAFVEVYRVKKFQFLSKHVEDEDSDLKERGKMRFGPMCSDAPPCCCAASNSSWNCDGEILSSSSIEVRVHCQLVRLFARGIEEDPKEGADS
;
A
#
# COMPACT_ATOMS: atom_id res chain seq x y z
N ALA A 1 -13.14 -30.25 17.89
CA ALA A 1 -11.73 -29.83 17.77
C ALA A 1 -11.68 -28.30 17.77
N GLY A 2 -11.57 -27.70 18.96
CA GLY A 2 -11.68 -26.24 19.15
C GLY A 2 -11.03 -25.89 20.47
N ARG A 3 -9.70 -25.70 20.44
CA ARG A 3 -8.89 -25.32 21.59
C ARG A 3 -7.49 -24.92 21.07
N HIS A 4 -7.35 -23.73 20.48
CA HIS A 4 -6.03 -23.09 20.22
C HIS A 4 -6.11 -21.57 19.96
N ARG A 5 -7.21 -20.89 20.31
CA ARG A 5 -7.32 -19.43 20.23
C ARG A 5 -7.72 -18.84 21.58
N ASP A 6 -6.79 -18.77 22.52
CA ASP A 6 -6.79 -17.80 23.65
C ASP A 6 -5.57 -18.02 24.57
N VAL A 7 -4.38 -17.54 24.17
CA VAL A 7 -3.18 -17.60 25.05
C VAL A 7 -2.40 -16.26 25.07
N ALA A 8 -3.06 -15.11 24.91
CA ALA A 8 -2.33 -13.82 24.92
C ALA A 8 -3.08 -12.66 25.60
N ARG A 9 -3.80 -12.93 26.69
CA ARG A 9 -4.26 -11.88 27.62
C ARG A 9 -3.64 -12.14 28.98
N VAL A 10 -2.69 -11.30 29.38
CA VAL A 10 -2.27 -11.23 30.78
C VAL A 10 -3.25 -10.27 31.47
N LEU A 11 -4.15 -10.83 32.28
CA LEU A 11 -5.01 -10.05 33.18
C LEU A 11 -4.19 -9.76 34.45
N LEU A 12 -3.73 -8.52 34.62
CA LEU A 12 -3.19 -8.06 35.89
C LEU A 12 -4.36 -7.60 36.75
N ARG A 13 -4.69 -8.36 37.80
CA ARG A 13 -5.61 -7.95 38.87
C ARG A 13 -4.80 -7.68 40.14
N PHE A 14 -4.94 -6.49 40.69
CA PHE A 14 -4.35 -6.10 41.98
C PHE A 14 -5.46 -5.94 43.05
N PHE A 15 -5.22 -6.46 44.26
CA PHE A 15 -5.88 -6.25 45.56
C PHE A 15 -4.76 -6.44 46.61
N GLU A 16 -4.55 -5.72 47.72
CA GLU A 16 -5.22 -4.67 48.53
C GLU A 16 -4.14 -3.59 48.87
N SER A 17 -4.32 -2.41 49.50
CA SER A 17 -5.33 -1.85 50.42
C SER A 17 -5.22 -0.31 50.43
N ASN A 18 -6.35 0.39 50.58
CA ASN A 18 -6.51 1.80 50.99
C ASN A 18 -6.18 2.97 50.04
N VAL A 19 -6.30 2.80 48.73
CA VAL A 19 -6.68 3.92 47.83
C VAL A 19 -7.60 3.37 46.74
N ALA A 20 -8.80 3.95 46.60
CA ALA A 20 -9.70 3.62 45.52
C ALA A 20 -9.13 4.11 44.18
N PHE A 21 -8.40 3.24 43.47
CA PHE A 21 -8.14 3.39 42.04
C PHE A 21 -8.83 2.26 41.28
N THR A 22 -9.99 2.59 40.74
CA THR A 22 -10.65 1.84 39.67
C THR A 22 -9.88 2.11 38.38
N ASP A 23 -8.98 1.22 37.97
CA ASP A 23 -8.69 0.96 36.55
C ASP A 23 -7.72 -0.22 36.41
N ALA A 24 -8.24 -1.39 36.04
CA ALA A 24 -7.41 -2.52 35.64
C ALA A 24 -6.82 -2.24 34.25
N CYS A 25 -5.49 -2.15 34.14
CA CYS A 25 -4.81 -1.99 32.85
C CYS A 25 -4.49 -3.38 32.25
N SER A 26 -4.80 -3.58 30.97
CA SER A 26 -4.49 -4.80 30.23
C SER A 26 -3.78 -4.42 28.93
N VAL A 27 -2.56 -4.93 28.73
CA VAL A 27 -1.77 -4.72 27.51
C VAL A 27 -1.52 -6.07 26.83
N PRO A 28 -1.92 -6.26 25.56
CA PRO A 28 -1.57 -7.47 24.82
C PRO A 28 -0.05 -7.60 24.68
N ILE A 29 0.52 -8.79 24.93
CA ILE A 29 1.96 -9.03 24.82
C ILE A 29 2.50 -8.63 23.44
N SER A 30 1.74 -8.87 22.38
CA SER A 30 2.09 -8.48 21.02
C SER A 30 2.26 -6.97 20.82
N GLU A 31 1.74 -6.14 21.73
CA GLU A 31 1.74 -4.67 21.67
C GLU A 31 2.69 -4.02 22.70
N ILE A 32 3.36 -4.82 23.53
CA ILE A 32 4.43 -4.34 24.42
C ILE A 32 5.68 -4.09 23.61
N ILE A 33 6.22 -2.88 23.54
CA ILE A 33 7.45 -2.56 22.82
C ILE A 33 8.67 -3.16 23.51
N THR A 34 8.84 -2.85 24.79
CA THR A 34 9.92 -3.34 25.65
C THR A 34 9.50 -3.25 27.12
N VAL A 35 10.26 -3.89 28.00
CA VAL A 35 10.08 -3.80 29.45
C VAL A 35 11.44 -3.51 30.09
N GLU A 36 11.46 -2.52 30.96
CA GLU A 36 12.66 -2.09 31.69
C GLU A 36 12.39 -1.99 33.19
N GLU A 37 13.45 -2.09 33.98
CA GLU A 37 13.43 -1.78 35.39
C GLU A 37 13.09 -0.28 35.60
N ALA A 38 12.23 0.03 36.56
CA ALA A 38 11.83 1.41 36.79
C ALA A 38 12.89 2.13 37.63
N ASP A 39 13.54 3.12 37.04
CA ASP A 39 14.60 3.87 37.70
C ASP A 39 14.00 5.04 38.51
N THR A 40 14.19 5.06 39.84
CA THR A 40 13.68 6.12 40.73
C THR A 40 14.39 7.47 40.52
N HIS A 41 15.51 7.49 39.79
CA HIS A 41 16.35 8.69 39.61
C HIS A 41 16.57 9.14 38.14
N GLY A 42 15.86 8.57 37.16
CA GLY A 42 15.82 9.10 35.79
C GLY A 42 17.15 9.02 35.01
N LYS A 43 18.05 8.10 35.36
CA LYS A 43 19.30 7.87 34.62
C LYS A 43 19.23 6.54 33.87
N HIS A 44 19.29 6.57 32.54
CA HIS A 44 19.45 5.34 31.76
C HIS A 44 20.78 4.64 32.09
N HIS A 45 20.73 3.46 32.71
CA HIS A 45 21.91 2.62 32.93
C HIS A 45 21.98 1.48 31.91
N SER A 46 22.83 1.64 30.90
CA SER A 46 23.22 0.57 29.98
C SER A 46 24.32 -0.30 30.60
N SER A 47 23.99 -1.20 31.54
CA SER A 47 24.96 -2.22 31.97
C SER A 47 24.28 -3.48 32.47
N GLY A 48 24.64 -4.64 31.89
CA GLY A 48 24.14 -5.97 32.26
C GLY A 48 24.67 -6.51 33.60
N LYS A 49 24.71 -5.68 34.65
CA LYS A 49 25.00 -6.10 36.02
C LYS A 49 23.81 -5.73 36.91
N TRP A 50 23.16 -6.76 37.44
CA TRP A 50 22.07 -6.65 38.42
C TRP A 50 22.54 -5.87 39.64
N GLN A 51 21.93 -4.71 39.88
CA GLN A 51 22.11 -3.92 41.10
C GLN A 51 20.89 -4.11 42.01
N LYS A 52 21.05 -3.84 43.30
CA LYS A 52 20.01 -3.97 44.32
C LYS A 52 18.95 -2.88 44.10
N MET A 53 17.69 -3.25 43.89
CA MET A 53 16.60 -2.27 43.71
C MET A 53 16.32 -1.49 45.00
N GLU A 54 16.09 -0.18 44.88
CA GLU A 54 15.56 0.64 45.97
C GLU A 54 14.02 0.66 45.92
N LYS A 55 13.36 0.74 47.09
CA LYS A 55 11.90 0.78 47.14
C LYS A 55 11.36 2.08 46.54
N PRO A 56 10.23 2.06 45.79
CA PRO A 56 9.41 0.88 45.49
C PRO A 56 9.99 0.01 44.35
N PHE A 57 9.93 -1.32 44.51
CA PHE A 57 10.31 -2.27 43.47
C PHE A 57 9.36 -2.13 42.30
N ALA A 58 9.83 -1.69 41.14
CA ALA A 58 8.94 -1.43 40.02
C ALA A 58 9.60 -1.73 38.66
N PHE A 59 8.76 -2.01 37.68
CA PHE A 59 9.16 -2.17 36.29
C PHE A 59 8.21 -1.37 35.38
N THR A 60 8.75 -0.86 34.28
CA THR A 60 8.02 -0.09 33.28
C THR A 60 7.81 -0.92 32.03
N VAL A 61 6.56 -1.03 31.61
CA VAL A 61 6.16 -1.63 30.34
C VAL A 61 5.92 -0.50 29.35
N HIS A 62 6.70 -0.44 28.28
CA HIS A 62 6.43 0.44 27.15
C HIS A 62 5.52 -0.28 26.17
N CYS A 63 4.44 0.35 25.74
CA CYS A 63 3.45 -0.29 24.90
C CYS A 63 2.83 0.67 23.88
N VAL A 64 2.15 0.08 22.90
CA VAL A 64 1.33 0.80 21.94
C VAL A 64 0.01 1.20 22.59
N GLN A 65 -0.37 2.46 22.44
CA GLN A 65 -1.70 2.97 22.80
C GLN A 65 -2.40 3.54 21.57
N ARG A 66 -3.65 3.15 21.38
CA ARG A 66 -4.50 3.68 20.31
C ARG A 66 -4.95 5.10 20.65
N ALA A 67 -4.96 5.96 19.64
CA ALA A 67 -5.42 7.33 19.68
C ALA A 67 -6.42 7.59 18.53
N ARG A 68 -7.09 8.76 18.57
CA ARG A 68 -8.09 9.14 17.56
C ARG A 68 -7.50 9.17 16.14
N ARG A 69 -8.36 8.98 15.13
CA ARG A 69 -8.01 9.05 13.70
C ARG A 69 -6.96 8.00 13.31
N HIS A 70 -7.17 6.75 13.75
CA HIS A 70 -6.30 5.61 13.46
C HIS A 70 -4.82 5.81 13.84
N ARG A 71 -4.53 6.68 14.81
CA ARG A 71 -3.16 6.94 15.27
C ARG A 71 -2.77 5.99 16.38
N TRP A 72 -1.52 5.57 16.39
CA TRP A 72 -0.90 4.90 17.53
C TRP A 72 0.09 5.85 18.19
N LYS A 73 0.26 5.68 19.50
CA LYS A 73 1.22 6.41 20.31
C LYS A 73 2.02 5.45 21.17
N TRP A 74 3.25 5.83 21.44
CA TRP A 74 4.00 5.24 22.54
C TRP A 74 3.40 5.66 23.89
N ALA A 75 3.19 4.69 24.76
CA ALA A 75 2.78 4.89 26.14
C ALA A 75 3.64 4.03 27.08
N GLN A 76 3.63 4.36 28.36
CA GLN A 76 4.32 3.60 29.39
C GLN A 76 3.41 3.38 30.58
N VAL A 77 3.51 2.20 31.19
CA VAL A 77 2.80 1.83 32.41
C VAL A 77 3.82 1.25 33.39
N THR A 78 3.92 1.85 34.57
CA THR A 78 4.81 1.37 35.62
C THR A 78 4.03 0.51 36.61
N PHE A 79 4.54 -0.68 36.87
CA PHE A 79 3.98 -1.65 37.80
C PHE A 79 4.84 -1.72 39.04
N CYS A 80 4.22 -1.49 40.20
CA CYS A 80 4.89 -1.63 41.50
C CYS A 80 4.65 -3.03 42.06
N CYS A 81 5.69 -3.61 42.64
CA CYS A 81 5.68 -4.93 43.27
C CYS A 81 5.92 -4.79 44.78
N ALA A 82 5.30 -5.69 45.55
CA ALA A 82 5.52 -5.77 46.99
C ALA A 82 6.93 -6.27 47.34
N GLU A 83 7.51 -7.11 46.48
CA GLU A 83 8.79 -7.79 46.70
C GLU A 83 9.69 -7.70 45.46
N GLU A 84 11.01 -7.53 45.68
CA GLU A 84 12.04 -7.50 44.64
C GLU A 84 12.06 -8.77 43.76
N PRO A 85 12.00 -10.01 44.31
CA PRO A 85 12.04 -11.22 43.50
C PRO A 85 10.84 -11.35 42.55
N LEU A 86 9.67 -10.87 42.98
CA LEU A 86 8.46 -10.85 42.15
C LEU A 86 8.61 -9.87 40.98
N CYS A 87 9.20 -8.70 41.22
CA CYS A 87 9.51 -7.72 40.18
C CYS A 87 10.44 -8.31 39.12
N HIS A 88 11.54 -8.94 39.55
CA HIS A 88 12.49 -9.62 38.65
C HIS A 88 11.85 -10.78 37.88
N LEU A 89 10.98 -11.57 38.52
CA LEU A 89 10.27 -12.67 37.86
C LEU A 89 9.39 -12.14 36.71
N TRP A 90 8.66 -11.05 36.93
CA TRP A 90 7.84 -10.43 35.88
C TRP A 90 8.68 -9.87 34.75
N LEU A 91 9.74 -9.12 35.06
CA LEU A 91 10.68 -8.59 34.07
C LEU A 91 11.23 -9.70 33.18
N HIS A 92 11.79 -10.76 33.78
CA HIS A 92 12.35 -11.89 33.06
C HIS A 92 11.30 -12.60 32.20
N THR A 93 10.12 -12.87 32.76
CA THR A 93 9.03 -13.55 32.05
C THR A 93 8.58 -12.74 30.83
N LEU A 94 8.40 -11.44 30.97
CA LEU A 94 7.98 -10.57 29.87
C LEU A 94 9.08 -10.47 28.80
N GLN A 95 10.34 -10.31 29.20
CA GLN A 95 11.47 -10.30 28.27
C GLN A 95 11.58 -11.61 27.48
N GLU A 96 11.37 -12.76 28.14
CA GLU A 96 11.37 -14.08 27.47
C GLU A 96 10.20 -14.20 26.47
N LEU A 97 8.99 -13.77 26.86
CA LEU A 97 7.82 -13.78 25.99
C LEU A 97 8.03 -12.88 24.77
N LEU A 98 8.61 -11.69 24.95
CA LEU A 98 8.96 -10.78 23.87
C LEU A 98 10.02 -11.38 22.94
N GLY A 99 11.03 -12.04 23.49
CA GLY A 99 12.08 -12.71 22.72
C GLY A 99 11.58 -13.84 21.83
N LYS A 100 10.43 -14.46 22.17
CA LYS A 100 9.76 -15.51 21.40
C LYS A 100 8.88 -14.98 20.26
N LEU A 101 8.63 -13.67 20.16
CA LEU A 101 7.82 -13.08 19.10
C LEU A 101 8.59 -12.99 17.78
N ALA A 102 8.56 -14.07 16.99
CA ALA A 102 9.25 -14.16 15.69
C ALA A 102 8.79 -13.13 14.64
N SER A 103 7.62 -12.49 14.83
CA SER A 103 7.13 -11.47 13.91
C SER A 103 7.92 -10.17 13.98
N ARG A 104 8.59 -9.90 15.12
CA ARG A 104 9.27 -8.62 15.36
C ARG A 104 10.62 -8.55 14.68
N PRO A 105 10.91 -7.46 13.95
CA PRO A 105 12.22 -7.27 13.36
C PRO A 105 13.26 -6.97 14.44
N LYS A 106 14.50 -7.40 14.21
CA LYS A 106 15.69 -7.09 15.01
C LYS A 106 16.70 -6.28 14.20
N HIS A 107 16.79 -6.53 12.89
CA HIS A 107 17.70 -5.86 11.99
C HIS A 107 16.93 -5.29 10.78
N LEU A 108 17.02 -3.97 10.58
CA LEU A 108 16.34 -3.28 9.48
C LEU A 108 17.32 -2.51 8.60
N LEU A 109 17.13 -2.58 7.29
CA LEU A 109 17.77 -1.68 6.33
C LEU A 109 16.86 -0.48 6.08
N VAL A 110 17.35 0.73 6.30
CA VAL A 110 16.56 1.96 6.20
C VAL A 110 17.08 2.82 5.05
N PHE A 111 16.23 3.05 4.03
CA PHE A 111 16.50 4.04 3.00
C PHE A 111 15.79 5.35 3.32
N ILE A 112 16.53 6.47 3.26
CA ILE A 112 15.99 7.81 3.51
C ILE A 112 16.15 8.66 2.27
N ASN A 113 15.04 9.18 1.75
CA ASN A 113 15.07 10.25 0.75
C ASN A 113 15.14 11.61 1.46
N PRO A 114 16.29 12.33 1.42
CA PRO A 114 16.44 13.60 2.12
C PRO A 114 15.66 14.74 1.45
N PHE A 115 15.30 14.59 0.17
CA PHE A 115 14.61 15.62 -0.64
C PHE A 115 13.10 15.37 -0.76
N GLY A 116 12.59 14.24 -0.24
CA GLY A 116 11.18 13.89 -0.31
C GLY A 116 10.28 14.92 0.39
N GLY A 117 9.15 15.27 -0.24
CA GLY A 117 8.15 16.16 0.33
C GLY A 117 8.69 17.54 0.69
N LYS A 118 8.71 17.87 1.98
CA LYS A 118 9.25 19.13 2.53
C LYS A 118 10.74 19.06 2.90
N GLY A 119 11.46 18.02 2.46
CA GLY A 119 12.87 17.80 2.83
C GLY A 119 13.04 17.48 4.32
N HIS A 120 12.08 16.79 4.92
CA HIS A 120 12.07 16.50 6.36
C HIS A 120 12.33 15.03 6.69
N GLY A 121 12.52 14.15 5.69
CA GLY A 121 12.67 12.71 5.88
C GLY A 121 13.73 12.34 6.93
N LYS A 122 14.95 12.86 6.77
CA LYS A 122 16.06 12.63 7.73
C LYS A 122 15.69 13.08 9.15
N ARG A 123 15.15 14.30 9.30
CA ARG A 123 14.74 14.84 10.62
C ARG A 123 13.59 14.06 11.25
N ILE A 124 12.62 13.59 10.46
CA ILE A 124 11.51 12.75 10.93
C ILE A 124 12.06 11.43 11.46
N TYR A 125 12.95 10.80 10.71
CA TYR A 125 13.59 9.56 11.13
C TYR A 125 14.36 9.74 12.45
N GLU A 126 15.29 10.70 12.50
CA GLU A 126 16.15 10.95 13.65
C GLU A 126 15.37 11.32 14.93
N ARG A 127 14.31 12.13 14.80
CA ARG A 127 13.57 12.63 15.98
C ARG A 127 12.42 11.76 16.43
N LYS A 128 11.78 11.02 15.52
CA LYS A 128 10.56 10.26 15.83
C LYS A 128 10.73 8.75 15.72
N VAL A 129 11.51 8.27 14.75
CA VAL A 129 11.55 6.83 14.41
C VAL A 129 12.73 6.14 15.07
N ALA A 130 13.94 6.66 14.88
CA ALA A 130 15.16 6.07 15.44
C ALA A 130 15.09 5.87 16.97
N PRO A 131 14.56 6.82 17.77
CA PRO A 131 14.43 6.60 19.22
C PRO A 131 13.49 5.43 19.57
N LEU A 132 12.40 5.24 18.82
CA LEU A 132 11.47 4.13 19.03
C LEU A 132 12.09 2.79 18.62
N PHE A 133 12.86 2.76 17.53
CA PHE A 133 13.61 1.56 17.13
C PHE A 133 14.67 1.20 18.16
N THR A 134 15.41 2.17 18.70
CA THR A 134 16.35 1.95 19.81
C THR A 134 15.64 1.41 21.04
N LEU A 135 14.50 2.00 21.43
CA LEU A 135 13.68 1.52 22.56
C LEU A 135 13.25 0.05 22.37
N ALA A 136 12.90 -0.32 21.14
CA ALA A 136 12.51 -1.68 20.77
C ALA A 136 13.71 -2.63 20.57
N SER A 137 14.95 -2.20 20.84
CA SER A 137 16.18 -2.97 20.59
C SER A 137 16.34 -3.41 19.13
N ILE A 138 15.89 -2.59 18.19
CA ILE A 138 16.03 -2.81 16.74
C ILE A 138 17.30 -2.10 16.25
N THR A 139 18.19 -2.85 15.62
CA THR A 139 19.39 -2.30 14.97
C THR A 139 19.05 -1.89 13.55
N THR A 140 19.48 -0.69 13.15
CA THR A 140 19.24 -0.16 11.80
C THR A 140 20.52 0.15 11.05
N GLU A 141 20.62 -0.30 9.80
CA GLU A 141 21.60 0.19 8.83
C GLU A 141 20.93 1.26 7.96
N VAL A 142 21.45 2.50 7.95
CA VAL A 142 20.79 3.63 7.32
C VAL A 142 21.55 4.07 6.07
N ILE A 143 20.85 4.12 4.94
CA ILE A 143 21.35 4.63 3.66
C ILE A 143 20.52 5.88 3.30
N VAL A 144 21.18 7.02 3.25
CA VAL A 144 20.57 8.26 2.73
C VAL A 144 20.79 8.27 1.22
N THR A 145 19.71 8.30 0.44
CA THR A 145 19.81 8.32 -1.02
C THR A 145 20.18 9.70 -1.52
N GLU A 146 21.08 9.76 -2.48
CA GLU A 146 21.60 10.98 -3.12
C GLU A 146 20.93 11.24 -4.47
N ARG A 147 20.44 10.19 -5.13
CA ARG A 147 19.80 10.28 -6.45
C ARG A 147 18.61 9.33 -6.60
N ALA A 148 17.77 9.63 -7.60
CA ALA A 148 16.67 8.76 -7.98
C ALA A 148 17.18 7.37 -8.41
N ASN A 149 16.40 6.34 -8.08
CA ASN A 149 16.66 4.92 -8.29
C ASN A 149 17.82 4.32 -7.50
N GLN A 150 18.53 5.08 -6.64
CA GLN A 150 19.64 4.53 -5.88
C GLN A 150 19.19 3.38 -4.97
N ALA A 151 18.02 3.49 -4.31
CA ALA A 151 17.58 2.43 -3.42
C ALA A 151 17.19 1.15 -4.18
N LYS A 152 16.58 1.30 -5.36
CA LYS A 152 16.31 0.19 -6.27
C LYS A 152 17.61 -0.54 -6.65
N GLU A 153 18.63 0.21 -7.03
CA GLU A 153 19.94 -0.32 -7.47
C GLU A 153 20.68 -0.98 -6.31
N SER A 154 20.77 -0.34 -5.14
CA SER A 154 21.43 -0.89 -3.95
C SER A 154 20.84 -2.22 -3.50
N LEU A 155 19.53 -2.44 -3.67
CA LEU A 155 18.89 -3.72 -3.33
C LEU A 155 19.35 -4.91 -4.19
N TYR A 156 19.92 -4.66 -5.38
CA TYR A 156 20.55 -5.72 -6.17
C TYR A 156 21.94 -6.10 -5.67
N GLU A 157 22.62 -5.20 -4.97
CA GLU A 157 24.01 -5.38 -4.54
C GLU A 157 24.10 -5.84 -3.08
N ILE A 158 23.25 -5.30 -2.22
CA ILE A 158 23.24 -5.59 -0.78
C ILE A 158 22.75 -7.02 -0.54
N ASN A 159 23.39 -7.74 0.37
CA ASN A 159 22.83 -8.97 0.91
C ASN A 159 21.66 -8.63 1.84
N ILE A 160 20.42 -8.81 1.36
CA ILE A 160 19.22 -8.49 2.14
C ILE A 160 18.84 -9.58 3.15
N ASP A 161 19.44 -10.76 3.05
CA ASP A 161 19.07 -11.93 3.87
C ASP A 161 19.48 -11.76 5.35
N LYS A 162 20.34 -10.78 5.66
CA LYS A 162 20.70 -10.38 7.03
C LYS A 162 19.69 -9.43 7.70
N TYR A 163 18.65 -8.97 7.00
CA TYR A 163 17.65 -8.06 7.56
C TYR A 163 16.28 -8.73 7.62
N ASP A 164 15.52 -8.40 8.66
CA ASP A 164 14.14 -8.85 8.86
C ASP A 164 13.14 -8.02 8.04
N GLY A 165 13.61 -6.92 7.43
CA GLY A 165 12.79 -5.95 6.74
C GLY A 165 13.57 -4.77 6.17
N ILE A 166 12.95 -4.09 5.20
CA ILE A 166 13.47 -2.85 4.58
C ILE A 166 12.49 -1.72 4.89
N VAL A 167 12.98 -0.60 5.40
CA VAL A 167 12.16 0.58 5.72
C VAL A 167 12.49 1.71 4.75
N CYS A 168 11.47 2.28 4.11
CA CYS A 168 11.59 3.50 3.33
C CYS A 168 11.07 4.70 4.12
N VAL A 169 11.90 5.74 4.25
CA VAL A 169 11.53 7.05 4.81
C VAL A 169 11.42 8.05 3.66
N GLY A 170 10.21 8.43 3.32
CA GLY A 170 9.93 9.26 2.15
C GLY A 170 8.46 9.25 1.78
N GLY A 171 8.16 9.62 0.53
CA GLY A 171 6.81 9.46 -0.04
C GLY A 171 6.67 8.24 -0.93
N ASP A 172 5.57 8.19 -1.68
CA ASP A 172 5.22 7.07 -2.57
C ASP A 172 6.33 6.72 -3.59
N GLY A 173 7.12 7.71 -4.05
CA GLY A 173 8.27 7.47 -4.94
C GLY A 173 9.41 6.68 -4.29
N MET A 174 9.73 6.97 -3.02
CA MET A 174 10.76 6.23 -2.27
C MET A 174 10.31 4.78 -2.01
N PHE A 175 9.02 4.60 -1.68
CA PHE A 175 8.40 3.28 -1.59
C PHE A 175 8.47 2.54 -2.94
N SER A 176 8.15 3.23 -4.05
CA SER A 176 8.22 2.66 -5.40
C SER A 176 9.64 2.16 -5.72
N GLU A 177 10.70 2.89 -5.39
CA GLU A 177 12.08 2.42 -5.63
C GLU A 177 12.38 1.12 -4.89
N VAL A 178 12.06 1.07 -3.58
CA VAL A 178 12.26 -0.13 -2.75
C VAL A 178 11.42 -1.30 -3.27
N LEU A 179 10.16 -1.06 -3.63
CA LEU A 179 9.27 -2.08 -4.19
C LEU A 179 9.87 -2.71 -5.45
N HIS A 180 10.33 -1.88 -6.40
CA HIS A 180 10.91 -2.35 -7.65
C HIS A 180 12.24 -3.08 -7.45
N GLY A 181 13.09 -2.60 -6.52
CA GLY A 181 14.34 -3.27 -6.17
C GLY A 181 14.09 -4.63 -5.53
N LEU A 182 13.14 -4.70 -4.60
CA LEU A 182 12.82 -5.93 -3.87
C LEU A 182 12.17 -6.99 -4.77
N ILE A 183 11.13 -6.63 -5.53
CA ILE A 183 10.49 -7.55 -6.47
C ILE A 183 11.52 -8.00 -7.51
N GLY A 184 12.26 -7.07 -8.10
CA GLY A 184 13.20 -7.39 -9.15
C GLY A 184 14.34 -8.31 -8.72
N ARG A 185 14.86 -8.12 -7.50
CA ARG A 185 15.82 -9.06 -6.88
C ARG A 185 15.17 -10.42 -6.64
N THR A 186 13.97 -10.46 -6.07
CA THR A 186 13.24 -11.70 -5.76
C THR A 186 13.04 -12.53 -7.03
N GLN A 187 12.59 -11.90 -8.12
CA GLN A 187 12.40 -12.59 -9.41
C GLN A 187 13.72 -13.06 -10.02
N ARG A 188 14.77 -12.22 -9.97
CA ARG A 188 16.11 -12.59 -10.46
C ARG A 188 16.63 -13.83 -9.75
N ASN A 189 16.51 -13.89 -8.42
CA ASN A 189 16.97 -15.03 -7.62
C ASN A 189 16.15 -16.29 -7.90
N ALA A 190 14.87 -16.14 -8.25
CA ALA A 190 14.00 -17.25 -8.64
C ALA A 190 14.13 -17.65 -10.13
N GLY A 191 14.95 -16.96 -10.93
CA GLY A 191 15.08 -17.21 -12.37
C GLY A 191 13.83 -16.84 -13.19
N VAL A 192 12.97 -15.96 -12.66
CA VAL A 192 11.72 -15.54 -13.33
C VAL A 192 11.98 -14.30 -14.19
N ASP A 193 11.69 -14.41 -15.48
CA ASP A 193 11.75 -13.27 -16.40
C ASP A 193 10.53 -12.35 -16.23
N GLN A 194 10.79 -11.15 -15.71
CA GLN A 194 9.77 -10.14 -15.45
C GLN A 194 9.16 -9.54 -16.72
N ASN A 195 9.83 -9.66 -17.86
CA ASN A 195 9.33 -9.15 -19.14
C ASN A 195 8.21 -10.00 -19.73
N GLN A 196 8.05 -11.24 -19.27
CA GLN A 196 6.97 -12.12 -19.69
C GLN A 196 5.66 -11.73 -18.96
N PRO A 197 4.62 -11.21 -19.65
CA PRO A 197 3.37 -10.80 -19.00
C PRO A 197 2.63 -11.95 -18.33
N ARG A 198 2.86 -13.18 -18.82
CA ARG A 198 2.26 -14.40 -18.30
C ARG A 198 3.02 -15.04 -17.14
N ALA A 199 4.21 -14.56 -16.80
CA ALA A 199 5.01 -15.13 -15.71
C ALA A 199 4.25 -15.11 -14.37
N ALA A 200 4.34 -16.20 -13.63
CA ALA A 200 3.92 -16.27 -12.24
C ALA A 200 5.05 -15.70 -11.38
N LEU A 201 4.86 -14.49 -10.87
CA LEU A 201 5.87 -13.84 -10.03
C LEU A 201 5.91 -14.47 -8.64
N VAL A 202 7.11 -14.58 -8.07
CA VAL A 202 7.34 -15.14 -6.74
C VAL A 202 7.16 -14.06 -5.68
N PRO A 203 6.33 -14.25 -4.65
CA PRO A 203 6.19 -13.30 -3.55
C PRO A 203 7.51 -13.09 -2.79
N SER A 204 7.76 -11.86 -2.37
CA SER A 204 8.96 -11.57 -1.57
C SER A 204 8.72 -11.91 -0.10
N PRO A 205 9.64 -12.63 0.57
CA PRO A 205 9.54 -12.93 2.00
C PRO A 205 9.86 -11.71 2.88
N VAL A 206 10.61 -10.73 2.35
CA VAL A 206 11.04 -9.54 3.08
C VAL A 206 9.91 -8.51 3.12
N ARG A 207 9.67 -7.94 4.30
CA ARG A 207 8.62 -6.93 4.53
C ARG A 207 9.14 -5.51 4.28
N ILE A 208 8.29 -4.65 3.74
CA ILE A 208 8.57 -3.22 3.53
C ILE A 208 7.88 -2.39 4.63
N GLY A 209 8.64 -1.55 5.34
CA GLY A 209 8.12 -0.56 6.28
C GLY A 209 8.06 0.81 5.62
N ILE A 210 6.97 1.55 5.81
CA ILE A 210 6.79 2.88 5.22
C ILE A 210 6.73 3.92 6.33
N ILE A 211 7.71 4.82 6.39
CA ILE A 211 7.66 6.01 7.23
C ILE A 211 7.27 7.20 6.36
N PRO A 212 6.04 7.74 6.51
CA PRO A 212 5.54 8.83 5.70
C PRO A 212 6.35 10.11 5.95
N ALA A 213 6.96 10.62 4.88
CA ALA A 213 7.65 11.91 4.84
C ALA A 213 7.43 12.64 3.52
N GLY A 214 6.50 12.17 2.68
CA GLY A 214 6.12 12.78 1.43
C GLY A 214 4.94 13.74 1.58
N SER A 215 4.39 14.15 0.44
CA SER A 215 3.29 15.12 0.39
C SER A 215 1.92 14.47 0.20
N THR A 216 1.88 13.24 -0.31
CA THR A 216 0.65 12.49 -0.59
C THR A 216 0.57 11.29 0.34
N ASP A 217 1.60 10.43 0.30
CA ASP A 217 1.75 9.21 1.10
C ASP A 217 0.51 8.30 0.99
N CYS A 218 0.03 8.12 -0.25
CA CYS A 218 -1.22 7.41 -0.56
C CYS A 218 -1.18 5.95 -0.08
N VAL A 219 -0.03 5.27 -0.28
CA VAL A 219 0.15 3.88 0.14
C VAL A 219 0.08 3.77 1.67
N CYS A 220 0.76 4.66 2.39
CA CYS A 220 0.71 4.69 3.85
C CYS A 220 -0.71 4.99 4.36
N PHE A 221 -1.35 6.02 3.82
CA PHE A 221 -2.68 6.43 4.25
C PHE A 221 -3.71 5.32 4.06
N SER A 222 -3.69 4.63 2.93
CA SER A 222 -4.69 3.60 2.62
C SER A 222 -4.44 2.27 3.35
N THR A 223 -3.22 2.04 3.84
CA THR A 223 -2.85 0.81 4.56
C THR A 223 -2.93 0.96 6.07
N VAL A 224 -2.70 2.18 6.59
CA VAL A 224 -2.66 2.47 8.04
C VAL A 224 -3.79 3.41 8.48
N GLY A 225 -4.30 4.25 7.59
CA GLY A 225 -5.39 5.20 7.88
C GLY A 225 -4.90 6.60 8.27
N THR A 226 -3.59 6.80 8.36
CA THR A 226 -2.95 8.05 8.77
C THR A 226 -1.54 8.16 8.18
N ASN A 227 -1.04 9.40 8.05
CA ASN A 227 0.32 9.71 7.59
C ASN A 227 1.23 10.09 8.78
N ASP A 228 1.04 9.42 9.92
CA ASP A 228 1.79 9.69 11.14
C ASP A 228 2.99 8.75 11.29
N ALA A 229 4.20 9.32 11.20
CA ALA A 229 5.46 8.56 11.25
C ALA A 229 5.65 7.71 12.51
N GLU A 230 5.16 8.18 13.66
CA GLU A 230 5.18 7.43 14.91
C GLU A 230 4.28 6.18 14.82
N THR A 231 3.07 6.33 14.28
CA THR A 231 2.15 5.20 14.06
C THR A 231 2.80 4.13 13.17
N SER A 232 3.41 4.53 12.05
CA SER A 232 4.12 3.58 11.17
C SER A 232 5.31 2.91 11.85
N ALA A 233 6.09 3.64 12.64
CA ALA A 233 7.22 3.06 13.39
C ALA A 233 6.74 1.99 14.39
N LEU A 234 5.61 2.22 15.07
CA LEU A 234 5.03 1.28 16.02
C LEU A 234 4.52 0.00 15.31
N HIS A 235 3.90 0.10 14.12
CA HIS A 235 3.55 -1.08 13.31
C HIS A 235 4.77 -1.92 12.91
N ILE A 236 5.89 -1.27 12.57
CA ILE A 236 7.16 -1.94 12.29
C ILE A 236 7.67 -2.66 13.53
N ILE A 237 7.68 -1.99 14.69
CA ILE A 237 8.16 -2.53 15.97
C ILE A 237 7.39 -3.78 16.40
N VAL A 238 6.05 -3.73 16.36
CA VAL A 238 5.23 -4.89 16.75
C VAL A 238 5.32 -6.03 15.75
N GLY A 239 5.86 -5.77 14.55
CA GLY A 239 6.08 -6.76 13.51
C GLY A 239 4.81 -7.11 12.75
N ASP A 240 3.89 -6.15 12.58
CA ASP A 240 2.67 -6.37 11.82
C ASP A 240 2.99 -6.78 10.37
N SER A 241 2.03 -7.43 9.72
CA SER A 241 2.23 -7.93 8.36
C SER A 241 0.95 -7.90 7.52
N LEU A 242 0.90 -6.96 6.59
CA LEU A 242 -0.19 -6.75 5.66
C LEU A 242 0.26 -7.20 4.26
N PRO A 243 -0.35 -8.24 3.68
CA PRO A 243 -0.09 -8.61 2.29
C PRO A 243 -0.70 -7.57 1.34
N MET A 244 -0.04 -7.33 0.21
CA MET A 244 -0.46 -6.34 -0.78
C MET A 244 -0.29 -6.85 -2.21
N ASP A 245 -1.31 -6.61 -3.03
CA ASP A 245 -1.32 -6.88 -4.47
C ASP A 245 -0.42 -5.91 -5.22
N VAL A 246 0.11 -6.36 -6.34
CA VAL A 246 0.94 -5.55 -7.25
C VAL A 246 0.50 -5.82 -8.67
N SER A 247 0.24 -4.78 -9.44
CA SER A 247 -0.01 -4.87 -10.88
C SER A 247 1.30 -4.74 -11.65
N SER A 248 1.59 -5.66 -12.57
CA SER A 248 2.65 -5.48 -13.57
C SER A 248 2.08 -4.84 -14.83
N VAL A 249 2.75 -3.82 -15.34
CA VAL A 249 2.36 -3.12 -16.58
C VAL A 249 3.40 -3.40 -17.65
N HIS A 250 2.95 -3.96 -18.76
CA HIS A 250 3.78 -4.37 -19.88
C HIS A 250 3.37 -3.66 -21.17
N HIS A 251 4.31 -3.55 -22.10
CA HIS A 251 4.04 -3.18 -23.48
C HIS A 251 5.01 -3.95 -24.38
N ASN A 252 4.49 -4.65 -25.39
CA ASN A 252 5.27 -5.48 -26.31
C ASN A 252 6.27 -6.39 -25.59
N SER A 253 5.78 -7.17 -24.62
CA SER A 253 6.59 -8.09 -23.80
C SER A 253 7.78 -7.43 -23.09
N THR A 254 7.68 -6.14 -22.75
CA THR A 254 8.64 -5.43 -21.92
C THR A 254 7.93 -4.92 -20.67
N LEU A 255 8.47 -5.21 -19.48
CA LEU A 255 7.95 -4.64 -18.25
C LEU A 255 8.23 -3.14 -18.22
N LEU A 256 7.18 -2.33 -18.19
CA LEU A 256 7.30 -0.88 -18.03
C LEU A 256 7.46 -0.52 -16.56
N ARG A 257 6.55 -1.01 -15.70
CA ARG A 257 6.52 -0.66 -14.27
C ARG A 257 5.63 -1.60 -13.46
N TYR A 258 5.87 -1.68 -12.16
CA TYR A 258 4.91 -2.18 -11.19
C TYR A 258 4.05 -1.03 -10.64
N SER A 259 2.75 -1.28 -10.44
CA SER A 259 1.80 -0.36 -9.82
C SER A 259 1.14 -1.01 -8.60
N VAL A 260 0.94 -0.24 -7.54
CA VAL A 260 0.24 -0.66 -6.32
C VAL A 260 -0.93 0.24 -5.96
N SER A 261 -1.03 1.42 -6.57
CA SER A 261 -2.05 2.41 -6.25
C SER A 261 -2.96 2.70 -7.43
N LEU A 262 -2.61 3.66 -8.27
CA LEU A 262 -3.42 4.16 -9.37
C LEU A 262 -2.63 4.09 -10.67
N LEU A 263 -3.22 3.40 -11.64
CA LEU A 263 -2.86 3.46 -13.04
C LEU A 263 -3.97 4.23 -13.78
N GLY A 264 -3.68 5.43 -14.31
CA GLY A 264 -4.67 6.33 -14.88
C GLY A 264 -4.28 6.88 -16.25
N TYR A 265 -5.14 6.68 -17.26
CA TYR A 265 -5.02 7.22 -18.61
C TYR A 265 -5.99 8.38 -18.84
N GLY A 266 -5.71 9.22 -19.83
CA GLY A 266 -6.55 10.36 -20.16
C GLY A 266 -6.38 11.47 -19.14
N PHE A 267 -7.48 11.95 -18.55
CA PHE A 267 -7.48 13.07 -17.61
C PHE A 267 -6.37 13.00 -16.54
N TYR A 268 -6.23 11.86 -15.85
CA TYR A 268 -5.23 11.71 -14.79
C TYR A 268 -3.79 11.66 -15.33
N GLY A 269 -3.57 10.98 -16.46
CA GLY A 269 -2.28 10.94 -17.12
C GLY A 269 -1.83 12.30 -17.64
N ASP A 270 -2.74 13.05 -18.25
CA ASP A 270 -2.49 14.40 -18.76
C ASP A 270 -2.16 15.39 -17.64
N ILE A 271 -2.83 15.29 -16.48
CA ILE A 271 -2.49 16.09 -15.29
C ILE A 271 -1.05 15.84 -14.88
N ILE A 272 -0.64 14.58 -14.76
CA ILE A 272 0.71 14.24 -14.31
C ILE A 272 1.72 14.73 -15.36
N LYS A 273 1.51 14.46 -16.64
CA LYS A 273 2.34 14.95 -17.76
C LYS A 273 2.52 16.47 -17.77
N ASP A 274 1.45 17.22 -17.54
CA ASP A 274 1.48 18.67 -17.50
C ASP A 274 2.13 19.19 -16.19
N SER A 275 1.93 18.50 -15.06
CA SER A 275 2.47 18.86 -13.75
C SER A 275 3.99 18.62 -13.63
N GLU A 276 4.52 17.62 -14.35
CA GLU A 276 5.94 17.31 -14.37
C GLU A 276 6.77 18.42 -15.02
N ARG A 277 6.22 19.10 -16.04
CA ARG A 277 6.83 20.30 -16.65
C ARG A 277 6.83 21.51 -15.71
N LYS A 278 6.13 21.40 -14.58
CA LYS A 278 5.88 22.48 -13.62
C LYS A 278 6.36 22.15 -12.20
N ARG A 279 7.42 21.32 -12.07
CA ARG A 279 8.03 21.00 -10.76
C ARG A 279 8.36 22.24 -9.93
N TRP A 280 8.71 23.35 -10.58
CA TRP A 280 9.04 24.64 -9.95
C TRP A 280 7.90 25.23 -9.09
N MET A 281 6.63 24.85 -9.32
CA MET A 281 5.49 25.32 -8.53
C MET A 281 5.24 24.53 -7.23
N GLY A 282 6.05 23.51 -6.93
CA GLY A 282 5.80 22.63 -5.80
C GLY A 282 4.42 21.96 -5.88
N LEU A 283 3.69 21.84 -4.77
CA LEU A 283 2.43 21.08 -4.73
C LEU A 283 1.27 21.71 -5.50
N ILE A 284 1.27 23.03 -5.68
CA ILE A 284 0.20 23.76 -6.41
C ILE A 284 0.15 23.32 -7.89
N ARG A 285 1.24 22.74 -8.41
CA ARG A 285 1.30 22.21 -9.78
C ARG A 285 0.17 21.24 -10.11
N TYR A 286 -0.29 20.45 -9.14
CA TYR A 286 -1.35 19.47 -9.37
C TYR A 286 -2.71 20.15 -9.53
N ASP A 287 -3.01 21.15 -8.70
CA ASP A 287 -4.28 21.90 -8.80
C ASP A 287 -4.32 22.72 -10.11
N PHE A 288 -3.22 23.40 -10.46
CA PHE A 288 -3.13 24.13 -11.73
C PHE A 288 -3.29 23.22 -12.95
N SER A 289 -2.55 22.10 -12.98
CA SER A 289 -2.62 21.15 -14.10
C SER A 289 -4.00 20.50 -14.16
N GLY A 290 -4.61 20.20 -13.01
CA GLY A 290 -5.99 19.70 -12.90
C GLY A 290 -7.01 20.64 -13.53
N VAL A 291 -6.97 21.93 -13.17
CA VAL A 291 -7.87 22.95 -13.72
C VAL A 291 -7.67 23.09 -15.23
N LYS A 292 -6.41 23.18 -15.69
CA LYS A 292 -6.08 23.30 -17.11
C LYS A 292 -6.61 22.09 -17.91
N THR A 293 -6.30 20.88 -17.47
CA THR A 293 -6.73 19.64 -18.16
C THR A 293 -8.25 19.51 -18.15
N PHE A 294 -8.92 19.92 -17.08
CA PHE A 294 -10.39 19.94 -17.00
C PHE A 294 -11.02 20.83 -18.09
N PHE A 295 -10.47 22.02 -18.32
CA PHE A 295 -10.98 22.91 -19.37
C PHE A 295 -10.70 22.38 -20.79
N SER A 296 -9.53 21.76 -21.00
CA SER A 296 -9.19 21.10 -22.28
C SER A 296 -10.15 19.98 -22.64
N HIS A 297 -10.60 19.19 -21.65
CA HIS A 297 -11.64 18.15 -21.81
C HIS A 297 -11.38 17.19 -22.99
N HIS A 298 -10.12 16.77 -23.15
CA HIS A 298 -9.73 15.84 -24.20
C HIS A 298 -10.38 14.47 -23.99
N CYS A 299 -10.62 13.78 -25.10
CA CYS A 299 -11.25 12.47 -25.12
C CYS A 299 -10.48 11.56 -26.08
N TYR A 300 -10.25 10.33 -25.64
CA TYR A 300 -9.37 9.38 -26.28
C TYR A 300 -10.14 8.14 -26.71
N GLU A 301 -9.93 7.68 -27.94
CA GLU A 301 -10.62 6.52 -28.50
C GLU A 301 -9.72 5.29 -28.44
N GLY A 302 -10.29 4.15 -28.06
CA GLY A 302 -9.56 2.90 -28.03
C GLY A 302 -10.39 1.71 -27.57
N THR A 303 -9.70 0.58 -27.44
CA THR A 303 -10.27 -0.71 -27.08
C THR A 303 -9.72 -1.16 -25.73
N VAL A 304 -10.60 -1.40 -24.76
CA VAL A 304 -10.26 -2.00 -23.48
C VAL A 304 -10.71 -3.47 -23.50
N SER A 305 -9.79 -4.41 -23.35
CA SER A 305 -10.16 -5.81 -23.09
C SER A 305 -9.77 -6.21 -21.69
N PHE A 306 -10.59 -6.95 -20.96
CA PHE A 306 -10.28 -7.32 -19.59
C PHE A 306 -10.83 -8.69 -19.21
N LEU A 307 -10.16 -9.32 -18.25
CA LEU A 307 -10.57 -10.58 -17.63
C LEU A 307 -11.19 -10.29 -16.25
N PRO A 308 -12.51 -10.48 -16.07
CA PRO A 308 -13.17 -10.26 -14.79
C PRO A 308 -12.63 -11.20 -13.70
N ALA A 309 -12.51 -10.69 -12.48
CA ALA A 309 -12.10 -11.50 -11.34
C ALA A 309 -13.31 -12.28 -10.75
N ARG A 310 -13.75 -13.34 -11.45
CA ARG A 310 -14.96 -14.09 -11.05
C ARG A 310 -14.83 -14.84 -9.72
N HIS A 311 -13.61 -15.19 -9.35
CA HIS A 311 -13.33 -15.99 -8.14
C HIS A 311 -13.05 -15.13 -6.90
N THR A 312 -12.86 -13.82 -7.07
CA THR A 312 -12.69 -12.90 -5.94
C THR A 312 -14.05 -12.55 -5.36
N VAL A 313 -14.17 -12.63 -4.04
CA VAL A 313 -15.40 -12.27 -3.34
C VAL A 313 -15.52 -10.75 -3.27
N GLY A 314 -16.67 -10.23 -3.72
CA GLY A 314 -17.02 -8.83 -3.59
C GLY A 314 -17.11 -8.07 -4.92
N SER A 315 -17.74 -6.92 -4.85
CA SER A 315 -17.99 -6.00 -5.94
C SER A 315 -17.25 -4.67 -5.71
N PRO A 316 -16.82 -3.97 -6.77
CA PRO A 316 -16.32 -2.59 -6.66
C PRO A 316 -17.32 -1.62 -6.03
N ARG A 317 -18.62 -1.97 -5.98
CA ARG A 317 -19.69 -1.18 -5.35
C ARG A 317 -20.06 -1.65 -3.95
N ASP A 318 -19.29 -2.57 -3.36
CA ASP A 318 -19.53 -2.99 -1.99
C ASP A 318 -19.36 -1.83 -1.01
N ARG A 319 -20.15 -1.83 0.06
CA ARG A 319 -20.12 -0.76 1.07
C ARG A 319 -19.03 -0.97 2.12
N LYS A 320 -18.45 -2.16 2.20
CA LYS A 320 -17.47 -2.51 3.24
C LYS A 320 -16.05 -2.32 2.70
N PRO A 321 -15.28 -1.36 3.22
CA PRO A 321 -13.91 -1.14 2.77
C PRO A 321 -12.96 -2.22 3.31
N CYS A 322 -11.77 -2.32 2.73
CA CYS A 322 -10.70 -3.14 3.27
C CYS A 322 -10.18 -2.55 4.60
N ARG A 323 -10.16 -3.40 5.65
CA ARG A 323 -9.80 -3.04 7.03
C ARG A 323 -8.87 -4.10 7.64
N ALA A 324 -8.35 -3.81 8.83
CA ALA A 324 -7.54 -4.74 9.60
C ALA A 324 -8.26 -6.10 9.73
N GLY A 325 -7.56 -7.19 9.37
CA GLY A 325 -8.12 -8.54 9.45
C GLY A 325 -9.15 -8.90 8.37
N CYS A 326 -9.23 -8.14 7.26
CA CYS A 326 -10.16 -8.33 6.15
C CYS A 326 -10.37 -9.81 5.75
N PHE A 327 -11.64 -10.21 5.65
CA PHE A 327 -12.03 -11.56 5.26
C PHE A 327 -11.69 -11.87 3.80
N VAL A 328 -11.98 -10.96 2.88
CA VAL A 328 -11.76 -11.15 1.43
C VAL A 328 -10.29 -11.44 1.13
N CYS A 329 -9.36 -10.59 1.59
CA CYS A 329 -7.93 -10.81 1.38
C CYS A 329 -7.44 -12.14 1.99
N ARG A 330 -7.98 -12.52 3.16
CA ARG A 330 -7.63 -13.79 3.81
C ARG A 330 -8.11 -15.00 3.01
N GLN A 331 -9.31 -14.91 2.43
CA GLN A 331 -9.86 -15.95 1.59
C GLN A 331 -9.05 -16.09 0.29
N SER A 332 -8.69 -14.97 -0.35
CA SER A 332 -7.82 -14.98 -1.54
C SER A 332 -6.46 -15.60 -1.25
N LYS A 333 -5.91 -15.41 -0.05
CA LYS A 333 -4.70 -16.11 0.40
C LYS A 333 -4.89 -17.64 0.43
N GLN A 334 -5.98 -18.12 1.01
CA GLN A 334 -6.26 -19.56 1.08
C GLN A 334 -6.41 -20.18 -0.32
N GLN A 335 -7.13 -19.49 -1.20
CA GLN A 335 -7.29 -19.91 -2.60
C GLN A 335 -5.93 -19.97 -3.33
N LEU A 336 -5.07 -18.95 -3.15
CA LEU A 336 -3.74 -18.92 -3.74
C LEU A 336 -2.87 -20.10 -3.25
N GLU A 337 -2.90 -20.41 -1.95
CA GLU A 337 -2.17 -21.55 -1.38
C GLU A 337 -2.69 -22.90 -1.90
N GLU A 338 -3.99 -23.01 -2.13
CA GLU A 338 -4.60 -24.20 -2.74
C GLU A 338 -4.23 -24.35 -4.22
N GLU A 339 -4.26 -23.27 -5.01
CA GLU A 339 -3.84 -23.24 -6.40
C GLU A 339 -2.36 -23.62 -6.55
N GLN A 340 -1.49 -23.08 -5.70
CA GLN A 340 -0.07 -23.42 -5.68
C GLN A 340 0.17 -24.89 -5.34
N LYS A 341 -0.58 -25.46 -4.38
CA LYS A 341 -0.50 -26.89 -4.05
C LYS A 341 -0.94 -27.76 -5.23
N LYS A 342 -2.06 -27.43 -5.89
CA LYS A 342 -2.53 -28.19 -7.06
C LYS A 342 -1.49 -28.21 -8.18
N SER A 343 -0.90 -27.06 -8.49
CA SER A 343 0.19 -26.94 -9.46
C SER A 343 1.41 -27.79 -9.09
N LEU A 344 1.78 -27.84 -7.80
CA LEU A 344 2.90 -28.66 -7.32
C LEU A 344 2.66 -30.17 -7.50
N TYR A 345 1.40 -30.62 -7.35
CA TYR A 345 1.03 -32.04 -7.51
C TYR A 345 0.70 -32.43 -8.95
N GLY A 346 0.91 -31.54 -9.93
CA GLY A 346 0.60 -31.81 -11.34
C GLY A 346 -0.89 -32.04 -11.61
N LEU A 347 -1.76 -31.60 -10.70
CA LEU A 347 -3.20 -31.57 -10.90
C LEU A 347 -3.49 -30.33 -11.75
N GLU A 348 -3.28 -30.44 -13.06
CA GLU A 348 -3.63 -29.40 -14.01
C GLU A 348 -5.11 -29.06 -13.86
N ASN A 349 -5.41 -27.79 -13.56
CA ASN A 349 -6.74 -27.29 -13.83
C ASN A 349 -6.94 -27.44 -15.35
N THR A 350 -7.98 -28.17 -15.78
CA THR A 350 -8.56 -28.02 -17.12
C THR A 350 -8.54 -26.54 -17.47
N GLU A 351 -7.86 -26.15 -18.56
CA GLU A 351 -7.68 -24.76 -18.98
C GLU A 351 -8.96 -23.97 -18.73
N GLU A 352 -8.99 -23.18 -17.65
CA GLU A 352 -10.14 -22.34 -17.37
C GLU A 352 -10.25 -21.39 -18.54
N VAL A 353 -11.32 -21.53 -19.32
CA VAL A 353 -11.57 -20.71 -20.49
C VAL A 353 -11.60 -19.25 -20.05
N GLU A 354 -10.56 -18.48 -20.38
CA GLU A 354 -10.47 -17.07 -20.05
C GLU A 354 -11.54 -16.31 -20.85
N GLU A 355 -12.67 -16.00 -20.21
CA GLU A 355 -13.73 -15.21 -20.82
C GLU A 355 -13.41 -13.70 -20.76
N TRP A 356 -12.64 -13.25 -21.76
CA TRP A 356 -12.32 -11.83 -21.96
C TRP A 356 -13.56 -11.03 -22.37
N LYS A 357 -13.75 -9.87 -21.74
CA LYS A 357 -14.74 -8.85 -22.14
C LYS A 357 -14.04 -7.75 -22.90
N VAL A 358 -14.70 -7.21 -23.93
CA VAL A 358 -14.16 -6.14 -24.77
C VAL A 358 -15.10 -4.95 -24.74
N VAL A 359 -14.54 -3.77 -24.52
CA VAL A 359 -15.25 -2.49 -24.49
C VAL A 359 -14.51 -1.50 -25.38
N CYS A 360 -15.14 -1.14 -26.50
CA CYS A 360 -14.67 -0.09 -27.38
C CYS A 360 -15.37 1.24 -27.07
N GLY A 361 -14.68 2.36 -27.26
CA GLY A 361 -15.32 3.67 -27.21
C GLY A 361 -14.38 4.83 -26.99
N LYS A 362 -15.00 5.96 -26.62
CA LYS A 362 -14.32 7.22 -26.32
C LYS A 362 -14.35 7.48 -24.82
N PHE A 363 -13.16 7.62 -24.23
CA PHE A 363 -12.95 7.75 -22.79
C PHE A 363 -12.36 9.12 -22.45
N LEU A 364 -12.85 9.74 -21.38
CA LEU A 364 -12.17 10.88 -20.74
C LEU A 364 -11.05 10.39 -19.83
N ALA A 365 -11.25 9.24 -19.19
CA ALA A 365 -10.24 8.58 -18.37
C ALA A 365 -10.51 7.07 -18.25
N ILE A 366 -9.42 6.32 -18.10
CA ILE A 366 -9.43 4.89 -17.78
C ILE A 366 -8.53 4.74 -16.56
N ASN A 367 -9.08 4.24 -15.45
CA ASN A 367 -8.32 4.07 -14.22
C ASN A 367 -8.35 2.61 -13.79
N ALA A 368 -7.25 2.09 -13.27
CA ALA A 368 -7.19 0.85 -12.53
C ALA A 368 -6.59 1.11 -11.15
N THR A 369 -7.25 0.59 -10.12
CA THR A 369 -6.84 0.81 -8.72
C THR A 369 -6.66 -0.53 -8.01
N ASN A 370 -5.52 -0.73 -7.34
CA ASN A 370 -5.22 -1.94 -6.55
C ASN A 370 -5.61 -1.80 -5.07
N MET A 371 -6.11 -0.63 -4.70
CA MET A 371 -6.38 -0.20 -3.34
C MET A 371 -7.35 0.97 -3.41
N SER A 372 -7.85 1.42 -2.26
CA SER A 372 -8.83 2.52 -2.26
C SER A 372 -8.29 3.82 -2.85
N CYS A 373 -6.97 4.02 -2.80
CA CYS A 373 -6.31 5.28 -3.12
C CYS A 373 -6.87 6.44 -2.28
N ALA A 374 -7.20 6.14 -1.01
CA ALA A 374 -7.68 7.14 -0.07
C ALA A 374 -6.55 8.09 0.33
N CYS A 375 -6.89 9.35 0.55
CA CYS A 375 -5.97 10.37 1.05
C CYS A 375 -6.73 11.43 1.82
N PRO A 376 -6.05 12.37 2.52
CA PRO A 376 -6.75 13.43 3.27
C PRO A 376 -7.70 14.30 2.43
N ARG A 377 -7.47 14.42 1.11
CA ARG A 377 -8.36 15.16 0.18
C ARG A 377 -9.52 14.33 -0.37
N SER A 378 -9.38 13.01 -0.39
CA SER A 378 -10.39 12.05 -0.85
C SER A 378 -10.42 10.88 0.14
N PRO A 379 -11.14 11.02 1.28
CA PRO A 379 -11.03 10.07 2.39
C PRO A 379 -11.50 8.64 2.05
N ARG A 380 -12.39 8.49 1.07
CA ARG A 380 -12.85 7.20 0.55
C ARG A 380 -12.03 6.71 -0.65
N GLY A 381 -11.26 7.59 -1.27
CA GLY A 381 -10.42 7.29 -2.42
C GLY A 381 -11.19 7.09 -3.73
N LEU A 382 -10.48 6.61 -4.76
CA LEU A 382 -11.00 6.37 -6.11
C LEU A 382 -11.77 5.05 -6.25
N SER A 383 -11.51 4.07 -5.38
CA SER A 383 -12.32 2.85 -5.28
C SER A 383 -12.48 2.38 -3.83
N PRO A 384 -13.51 2.83 -3.10
CA PRO A 384 -13.61 2.62 -1.65
C PRO A 384 -13.70 1.15 -1.23
N ALA A 385 -14.18 0.29 -2.13
CA ALA A 385 -14.33 -1.15 -1.96
C ALA A 385 -13.14 -1.97 -2.46
N ALA A 386 -12.08 -1.33 -2.96
CA ALA A 386 -10.88 -2.03 -3.39
C ALA A 386 -10.17 -2.67 -2.19
N HIS A 387 -9.80 -3.94 -2.36
CA HIS A 387 -9.08 -4.71 -1.36
C HIS A 387 -7.59 -4.69 -1.65
N LEU A 388 -6.79 -4.69 -0.59
CA LEU A 388 -5.34 -4.59 -0.72
C LEU A 388 -4.68 -5.89 -1.21
N GLY A 389 -5.36 -7.03 -1.10
CA GLY A 389 -4.75 -8.36 -1.20
C GLY A 389 -5.69 -9.43 -1.71
N ASP A 390 -6.65 -9.06 -2.56
CA ASP A 390 -7.66 -10.01 -3.07
C ASP A 390 -7.29 -10.63 -4.44
N GLY A 391 -6.19 -10.17 -5.05
CA GLY A 391 -5.72 -10.61 -6.36
C GLY A 391 -6.43 -9.90 -7.51
N SER A 392 -7.03 -8.72 -7.27
CA SER A 392 -7.76 -7.98 -8.28
C SER A 392 -7.45 -6.48 -8.29
N SER A 393 -7.96 -5.81 -9.32
CA SER A 393 -7.95 -4.35 -9.43
C SER A 393 -9.32 -3.88 -9.90
N ASP A 394 -9.76 -2.72 -9.41
CA ASP A 394 -10.99 -2.10 -9.87
C ASP A 394 -10.67 -1.19 -11.08
N LEU A 395 -11.13 -1.62 -12.25
CA LEU A 395 -11.05 -0.93 -13.54
C LEU A 395 -12.27 -0.02 -13.72
N ILE A 396 -12.04 1.29 -13.75
CA ILE A 396 -13.04 2.35 -13.83
C ILE A 396 -12.92 3.03 -15.19
N LEU A 397 -13.96 2.89 -16.03
CA LEU A 397 -14.03 3.48 -17.36
C LEU A 397 -14.94 4.71 -17.32
N ILE A 398 -14.42 5.87 -17.66
CA ILE A 398 -15.17 7.13 -17.71
C ILE A 398 -15.35 7.50 -19.18
N ARG A 399 -16.54 7.26 -19.72
CA ARG A 399 -16.89 7.57 -21.10
C ARG A 399 -17.01 9.07 -21.34
N LYS A 400 -16.97 9.46 -22.61
CA LYS A 400 -17.27 10.82 -23.07
C LYS A 400 -18.58 11.32 -22.45
N CYS A 401 -18.49 12.41 -21.70
CA CYS A 401 -19.64 13.13 -21.14
C CYS A 401 -19.41 14.65 -21.20
N SER A 402 -20.43 15.43 -20.81
CA SER A 402 -20.31 16.91 -20.75
C SER A 402 -19.35 17.34 -19.64
N ARG A 403 -18.73 18.51 -19.78
CA ARG A 403 -17.86 19.10 -18.73
C ARG A 403 -18.57 19.20 -17.37
N PHE A 404 -19.85 19.55 -17.36
CA PHE A 404 -20.66 19.62 -16.14
C PHE A 404 -20.81 18.25 -15.48
N ASN A 405 -21.12 17.20 -16.26
CA ASN A 405 -21.21 15.84 -15.74
C ASN A 405 -19.86 15.32 -15.24
N PHE A 406 -18.78 15.65 -15.93
CA PHE A 406 -17.44 15.29 -15.49
C PHE A 406 -17.03 16.02 -14.20
N LEU A 407 -17.38 17.30 -14.05
CA LEU A 407 -17.18 18.03 -12.80
C LEU A 407 -17.97 17.40 -11.64
N ARG A 408 -19.23 17.00 -11.88
CA ARG A 408 -20.05 16.27 -10.90
C ARG A 408 -19.38 14.96 -10.47
N PHE A 409 -18.75 14.25 -11.41
CA PHE A 409 -17.96 13.06 -11.12
C PHE A 409 -16.72 13.40 -10.27
N LEU A 410 -15.95 14.42 -10.62
CA LEU A 410 -14.77 14.83 -9.82
C LEU A 410 -15.15 15.23 -8.39
N VAL A 411 -16.22 16.00 -8.22
CA VAL A 411 -16.76 16.41 -6.90
C VAL A 411 -17.27 15.20 -6.09
N ARG A 412 -17.66 14.10 -6.74
CA ARG A 412 -18.12 12.88 -6.06
C ARG A 412 -17.04 12.24 -5.19
N HIS A 413 -15.76 12.42 -5.53
CA HIS A 413 -14.63 11.92 -4.73
C HIS A 413 -14.43 12.65 -3.40
N THR A 414 -15.04 13.82 -3.22
CA THR A 414 -14.92 14.60 -1.97
C THR A 414 -16.12 14.45 -1.05
N ASN A 415 -17.12 13.66 -1.44
CA ASN A 415 -18.35 13.46 -0.67
C ASN A 415 -18.63 11.97 -0.39
N GLN A 416 -19.81 11.69 0.16
CA GLN A 416 -20.19 10.36 0.64
C GLN A 416 -21.08 9.55 -0.32
N TYR A 417 -21.38 10.08 -1.50
CA TYR A 417 -22.25 9.39 -2.44
C TYR A 417 -21.44 8.40 -3.30
N ASP A 418 -22.13 7.41 -3.90
CA ASP A 418 -21.49 6.45 -4.81
C ASP A 418 -20.82 7.17 -6.00
N GLN A 419 -19.50 6.98 -6.15
CA GLN A 419 -18.70 7.58 -7.22
C GLN A 419 -18.93 7.00 -8.61
N PHE A 420 -19.52 5.81 -8.66
CA PHE A 420 -19.80 5.11 -9.90
C PHE A 420 -21.25 5.28 -10.36
N ASP A 421 -22.08 6.00 -9.59
CA ASP A 421 -23.50 6.26 -9.91
C ASP A 421 -23.66 7.38 -10.96
N PHE A 422 -23.20 7.07 -12.17
CA PHE A 422 -23.34 7.88 -13.38
C PHE A 422 -23.43 6.96 -14.60
N ALA A 423 -24.33 7.26 -15.54
CA ALA A 423 -24.52 6.44 -16.75
C ALA A 423 -23.28 6.38 -17.68
N PHE A 424 -22.32 7.30 -17.51
CA PHE A 424 -21.07 7.35 -18.27
C PHE A 424 -19.87 6.73 -17.51
N VAL A 425 -20.10 6.12 -16.34
CA VAL A 425 -19.07 5.48 -15.54
C VAL A 425 -19.38 3.99 -15.41
N GLU A 426 -18.44 3.17 -15.86
CA GLU A 426 -18.49 1.71 -15.68
C GLU A 426 -17.35 1.29 -14.75
N VAL A 427 -17.60 0.31 -13.88
CA VAL A 427 -16.59 -0.22 -12.96
C VAL A 427 -16.61 -1.73 -12.97
N TYR A 428 -15.42 -2.34 -13.08
CA TYR A 428 -15.24 -3.79 -13.16
C TYR A 428 -14.12 -4.23 -12.24
N ARG A 429 -14.30 -5.33 -11.53
CA ARG A 429 -13.20 -6.00 -10.81
C ARG A 429 -12.51 -6.97 -11.77
N VAL A 430 -11.20 -6.78 -11.97
CA VAL A 430 -10.45 -7.48 -13.03
C VAL A 430 -9.16 -8.10 -12.49
N LYS A 431 -8.75 -9.22 -13.08
CA LYS A 431 -7.42 -9.84 -12.86
C LYS A 431 -6.38 -9.34 -13.87
N LYS A 432 -6.84 -9.06 -15.09
CA LYS A 432 -6.02 -8.59 -16.21
C LYS A 432 -6.81 -7.59 -17.03
N PHE A 433 -6.14 -6.61 -17.62
CA PHE A 433 -6.73 -5.82 -18.69
C PHE A 433 -5.66 -5.34 -19.67
N GLN A 434 -6.08 -5.04 -20.88
CA GLN A 434 -5.27 -4.43 -21.92
C GLN A 434 -6.01 -3.21 -22.45
N PHE A 435 -5.25 -2.18 -22.81
CA PHE A 435 -5.77 -1.04 -23.53
C PHE A 435 -4.96 -0.84 -24.80
N LEU A 436 -5.67 -0.69 -25.91
CA LEU A 436 -5.12 -0.38 -27.21
C LEU A 436 -5.71 0.95 -27.69
N SER A 437 -4.83 1.92 -27.93
CA SER A 437 -5.25 3.21 -28.48
C SER A 437 -5.55 3.05 -29.97
N LYS A 438 -6.62 3.68 -30.46
CA LYS A 438 -7.03 3.59 -31.88
C LYS A 438 -5.93 4.04 -32.85
N HIS A 439 -5.13 5.04 -32.48
CA HIS A 439 -4.05 5.51 -33.35
C HIS A 439 -2.95 4.45 -33.58
N VAL A 440 -2.74 3.54 -32.63
CA VAL A 440 -1.80 2.42 -32.79
C VAL A 440 -2.42 1.31 -33.64
N GLU A 441 -3.75 1.10 -33.54
CA GLU A 441 -4.47 0.20 -34.43
C GLU A 441 -4.33 0.64 -35.89
N ASP A 442 -4.45 1.95 -36.17
CA ASP A 442 -4.34 2.50 -37.52
C ASP A 442 -2.90 2.34 -38.09
N GLU A 443 -1.85 2.60 -37.31
CA GLU A 443 -0.45 2.44 -37.75
C GLU A 443 -0.08 0.97 -38.04
N ASP A 444 -0.50 0.02 -37.18
CA ASP A 444 -0.28 -1.42 -37.40
C ASP A 444 -1.13 -1.96 -38.57
N SER A 445 -2.30 -1.37 -38.80
CA SER A 445 -3.17 -1.72 -39.93
C SER A 445 -2.59 -1.21 -41.25
N ASP A 446 -2.07 0.02 -41.30
CA ASP A 446 -1.40 0.58 -42.49
C ASP A 446 -0.15 -0.20 -42.89
N LEU A 447 0.58 -0.77 -41.92
CA LEU A 447 1.70 -1.68 -42.17
C LEU A 447 1.26 -3.03 -42.74
N LYS A 448 0.06 -3.52 -42.39
CA LYS A 448 -0.53 -4.76 -42.91
C LYS A 448 -1.30 -4.57 -44.22
N GLU A 449 -1.83 -3.37 -44.48
CA GLU A 449 -2.63 -3.04 -45.67
C GLU A 449 -1.81 -2.66 -46.90
N ARG A 450 -0.48 -2.49 -46.79
CA ARG A 450 0.43 -2.32 -47.95
C ARG A 450 0.42 -3.51 -48.93
N GLY A 451 -0.35 -4.57 -48.68
CA GLY A 451 -0.54 -5.71 -49.57
C GLY A 451 -1.88 -5.82 -50.31
N LYS A 452 -2.91 -4.99 -50.05
CA LYS A 452 -4.22 -5.12 -50.75
C LYS A 452 -4.92 -3.79 -51.04
N MET A 453 -5.46 -3.68 -52.25
CA MET A 453 -5.98 -2.47 -52.88
C MET A 453 -7.52 -2.38 -52.79
N ARG A 454 -8.03 -1.22 -52.30
CA ARG A 454 -9.35 -0.52 -52.49
C ARG A 454 -10.69 -1.18 -52.09
N PHE A 455 -11.58 -0.45 -51.37
CA PHE A 455 -12.73 0.36 -51.90
C PHE A 455 -13.76 0.83 -50.80
N GLY A 456 -13.86 2.15 -50.54
CA GLY A 456 -15.06 2.98 -50.21
C GLY A 456 -15.83 2.87 -48.86
N PRO A 457 -16.76 3.80 -48.52
CA PRO A 457 -16.76 5.26 -48.66
C PRO A 457 -16.78 6.03 -47.30
N MET A 458 -16.32 7.28 -47.32
CA MET A 458 -16.30 8.23 -46.20
C MET A 458 -17.70 8.63 -45.72
N CYS A 459 -17.89 8.68 -44.41
CA CYS A 459 -18.95 9.46 -43.76
C CYS A 459 -18.33 10.41 -42.73
N SER A 460 -18.22 11.69 -43.11
CA SER A 460 -18.02 12.81 -42.19
C SER A 460 -19.39 13.36 -41.82
N ASP A 461 -19.64 13.64 -40.54
CA ASP A 461 -20.21 14.90 -40.06
C ASP A 461 -20.66 14.82 -38.58
N ALA A 462 -19.83 15.40 -37.70
CA ALA A 462 -20.26 15.95 -36.41
C ALA A 462 -19.24 17.02 -35.96
N PRO A 463 -19.68 18.17 -35.43
CA PRO A 463 -18.78 19.28 -35.09
C PRO A 463 -17.84 18.93 -33.91
N PRO A 464 -16.57 19.41 -33.90
CA PRO A 464 -15.60 19.06 -32.87
C PRO A 464 -15.85 19.87 -31.59
N CYS A 465 -16.70 19.36 -30.70
CA CYS A 465 -16.82 19.89 -29.33
C CYS A 465 -15.70 19.38 -28.39
N CYS A 466 -14.79 18.56 -28.91
CA CYS A 466 -13.63 18.02 -28.19
C CYS A 466 -12.42 18.07 -29.12
N CYS A 467 -11.31 18.66 -28.68
CA CYS A 467 -10.05 18.60 -29.42
C CYS A 467 -9.57 17.15 -29.38
N ALA A 468 -9.56 16.46 -30.53
CA ALA A 468 -8.99 15.12 -30.64
C ALA A 468 -7.47 15.23 -30.49
N ALA A 469 -6.94 14.83 -29.33
CA ALA A 469 -5.50 14.69 -29.12
C ALA A 469 -5.09 13.27 -29.54
N SER A 470 -3.95 13.14 -30.21
CA SER A 470 -3.52 11.88 -30.82
C SER A 470 -3.26 10.75 -29.81
N ASN A 471 -2.77 11.04 -28.60
CA ASN A 471 -2.62 10.04 -27.54
C ASN A 471 -2.46 10.73 -26.18
N SER A 472 -3.06 10.16 -25.13
CA SER A 472 -2.71 10.50 -23.74
C SER A 472 -1.50 9.69 -23.27
N SER A 473 -1.05 9.96 -22.05
CA SER A 473 -0.03 9.19 -21.34
C SER A 473 -0.66 8.49 -20.14
N TRP A 474 -0.05 7.40 -19.66
CA TRP A 474 -0.47 6.77 -18.40
C TRP A 474 0.27 7.39 -17.23
N ASN A 475 -0.46 7.70 -16.16
CA ASN A 475 0.05 7.87 -14.81
C ASN A 475 0.10 6.49 -14.14
N CYS A 476 1.25 6.09 -13.63
CA CYS A 476 1.46 4.86 -12.88
C CYS A 476 2.10 5.22 -11.53
N ASP A 477 1.29 5.28 -10.47
CA ASP A 477 1.70 5.67 -9.11
C ASP A 477 2.47 7.01 -9.03
N GLY A 478 2.12 7.96 -9.89
CA GLY A 478 2.76 9.29 -9.96
C GLY A 478 3.83 9.41 -11.04
N GLU A 479 4.15 8.33 -11.76
CA GLU A 479 5.16 8.31 -12.82
C GLU A 479 4.51 8.16 -14.20
N ILE A 480 5.13 8.74 -15.24
CA ILE A 480 4.59 8.71 -16.60
C ILE A 480 5.13 7.49 -17.35
N LEU A 481 4.25 6.71 -17.98
CA LEU A 481 4.66 5.63 -18.87
C LEU A 481 4.93 6.12 -20.30
N SER A 482 5.85 5.46 -20.98
CA SER A 482 6.28 5.80 -22.35
C SER A 482 5.26 5.39 -23.43
N SER A 483 4.43 4.38 -23.17
CA SER A 483 3.51 3.79 -24.14
C SER A 483 2.06 4.10 -23.78
N SER A 484 1.23 4.33 -24.80
CA SER A 484 -0.22 4.50 -24.65
C SER A 484 -0.96 3.16 -24.59
N SER A 485 -0.48 2.15 -25.32
CA SER A 485 -0.99 0.78 -25.25
C SER A 485 -0.28 0.02 -24.13
N ILE A 486 -1.04 -0.73 -23.34
CA ILE A 486 -0.50 -1.50 -22.20
C ILE A 486 -1.25 -2.81 -22.00
N GLU A 487 -0.55 -3.80 -21.44
CA GLU A 487 -1.11 -5.01 -20.84
C GLU A 487 -0.85 -4.96 -19.33
N VAL A 488 -1.85 -5.27 -18.52
CA VAL A 488 -1.78 -5.20 -17.06
C VAL A 488 -2.26 -6.51 -16.46
N ARG A 489 -1.49 -7.01 -15.49
CA ARG A 489 -1.82 -8.19 -14.71
C ARG A 489 -1.65 -7.93 -13.23
N VAL A 490 -2.65 -8.31 -12.43
CA VAL A 490 -2.59 -8.25 -10.96
C VAL A 490 -1.94 -9.52 -10.41
N HIS A 491 -0.99 -9.34 -9.49
CA HIS A 491 -0.31 -10.40 -8.76
C HIS A 491 -0.77 -10.37 -7.31
N CYS A 492 -1.46 -11.43 -6.90
CA CYS A 492 -2.06 -11.55 -5.57
C CYS A 492 -0.99 -11.61 -4.48
N GLN A 493 -1.03 -10.65 -3.55
CA GLN A 493 -0.23 -10.62 -2.33
C GLN A 493 1.29 -10.79 -2.57
N LEU A 494 1.80 -10.16 -3.64
CA LEU A 494 3.19 -10.29 -4.08
C LEU A 494 4.20 -9.73 -3.08
N VAL A 495 3.80 -8.73 -2.29
CA VAL A 495 4.64 -8.09 -1.27
C VAL A 495 3.92 -7.99 0.06
N ARG A 496 4.67 -7.74 1.14
CA ARG A 496 4.13 -7.57 2.48
C ARG A 496 4.65 -6.29 3.11
N LEU A 497 3.78 -5.57 3.79
CA LEU A 497 4.10 -4.33 4.50
C LEU A 497 4.13 -4.57 6.01
N PHE A 498 4.96 -3.82 6.73
CA PHE A 498 4.82 -3.64 8.18
C PHE A 498 3.64 -2.72 8.50
N ALA A 499 2.45 -3.26 8.34
CA ALA A 499 1.18 -2.59 8.61
C ALA A 499 0.14 -3.64 9.03
N ARG A 500 -0.93 -3.20 9.70
CA ARG A 500 -2.04 -4.07 10.14
C ARG A 500 -3.28 -3.98 9.25
N GLY A 501 -3.39 -2.93 8.44
CA GLY A 501 -4.66 -2.46 7.90
C GLY A 501 -5.29 -1.42 8.83
N ILE A 502 -6.25 -0.65 8.30
CA ILE A 502 -6.97 0.37 9.06
C ILE A 502 -7.86 -0.31 10.11
N GLU A 503 -7.59 -0.06 11.40
CA GLU A 503 -8.42 -0.50 12.52
C GLU A 503 -9.70 0.37 12.61
N GLU A 504 -10.84 -0.24 12.96
CA GLU A 504 -12.06 0.53 13.23
C GLU A 504 -11.90 1.38 14.49
N ASP A 505 -12.33 2.64 14.44
CA ASP A 505 -12.25 3.52 15.61
C ASP A 505 -13.21 3.01 16.69
N PRO A 506 -12.75 2.73 17.94
CA PRO A 506 -13.59 2.16 19.00
C PRO A 506 -14.84 2.97 19.37
N LYS A 507 -14.95 4.21 18.88
CA LYS A 507 -16.05 5.14 19.16
C LYS A 507 -17.06 5.29 18.01
N GLU A 508 -16.77 4.80 16.81
CA GLU A 508 -17.72 4.89 15.68
C GLU A 508 -18.76 3.76 15.70
N GLY A 509 -18.50 2.67 16.42
CA GLY A 509 -19.44 1.55 16.56
C GLY A 509 -20.54 1.73 17.64
N ALA A 510 -20.60 2.89 18.30
CA ALA A 510 -21.61 3.16 19.33
C ALA A 510 -22.87 3.88 18.79
N ASP A 511 -22.82 4.41 17.56
CA ASP A 511 -23.91 5.16 16.93
C ASP A 511 -24.47 4.48 15.66
N SER A 512 -24.18 3.20 15.44
CA SER A 512 -24.68 2.41 14.30
C SER A 512 -25.74 1.39 14.67
#